data_AF-A0A2E7BFW7-F1
#
_entry.id   AF-A0A2E7BFW7-F1
#
_cell.length_a   1.000
_cell.length_b   1.000
_cell.length_c   1.000
_cell.angle_alpha   90.00
_cell.angle_beta   90.00
_cell.angle_gamma   90.00
#
_symmetry.space_group_name_H-M   'P 1'
#
loop_
_entity.id
_entity.type
_entity.pdbx_description
1 polymer ?
#
loop_
_entity_poly.entity_id
_entity_poly.type
_entity_poly.pdbx_seq_one_letter_code
_entity_poly.pdbx_strand_id
1 'polypeptide(L)'
;MLTDAQVAHFQTFGFLVLRNAFSIAAMDVIRDHFDEVMTANRDGTPFDGAKTQTVLWFAEQNPELARLAEDDRIYGPVGQLLGEDFIWVLSDGNLYLDDTQ
;
A
#
# COMPACT_ATOMS: atom_id res chain seq x y z
N MET A 1 -5.36 0.55 -16.68
CA MET A 1 -6.01 -0.73 -17.03
C MET A 1 -4.98 -1.80 -17.34
N LEU A 2 -5.26 -3.04 -16.97
CA LEU A 2 -4.39 -4.19 -17.22
C LEU A 2 -4.60 -4.74 -18.63
N THR A 3 -3.54 -5.24 -19.23
CA THR A 3 -3.61 -6.02 -20.47
C THR A 3 -4.17 -7.42 -20.20
N ASP A 4 -4.74 -8.07 -21.23
CA ASP A 4 -5.26 -9.43 -21.12
C ASP A 4 -4.20 -10.43 -20.63
N ALA A 5 -2.94 -10.25 -21.03
CA ALA A 5 -1.83 -11.07 -20.57
C ALA A 5 -1.55 -10.91 -19.06
N GLN A 6 -1.68 -9.69 -18.52
CA GLN A 6 -1.53 -9.43 -17.09
C GLN A 6 -2.70 -10.01 -16.29
N VAL A 7 -3.93 -9.92 -16.81
CA VAL A 7 -5.10 -10.57 -16.21
C VAL A 7 -4.91 -12.08 -16.19
N ALA A 8 -4.50 -12.68 -17.31
CA ALA A 8 -4.26 -14.12 -17.41
C ALA A 8 -3.14 -14.57 -16.45
N HIS A 9 -2.08 -13.76 -16.28
CA HIS A 9 -1.01 -14.03 -15.32
C HIS A 9 -1.55 -14.06 -13.88
N PHE A 10 -2.34 -13.05 -13.48
CA PHE A 10 -2.96 -13.03 -12.16
C PHE A 10 -3.88 -14.25 -11.95
N GLN A 11 -4.74 -14.57 -12.92
CA GLN A 11 -5.64 -15.74 -12.83
C GLN A 11 -4.89 -17.07 -12.74
N THR A 12 -3.70 -17.15 -13.32
CA THR A 12 -2.88 -18.38 -13.31
C THR A 12 -2.05 -18.53 -12.05
N PHE A 13 -1.42 -17.44 -11.59
CA PHE A 13 -0.40 -17.48 -10.53
C PHE A 13 -0.85 -16.86 -9.21
N GLY A 14 -1.97 -16.15 -9.19
CA GLY A 14 -2.51 -15.49 -8.00
C GLY A 14 -1.81 -14.18 -7.62
N PHE A 15 -0.90 -13.66 -8.45
CA PHE A 15 -0.23 -12.38 -8.22
C PHE A 15 0.07 -11.66 -9.54
N LEU A 16 0.33 -10.36 -9.46
CA LEU A 16 0.75 -9.53 -10.58
C LEU A 16 1.72 -8.45 -10.11
N VAL A 17 2.80 -8.22 -10.86
CA VAL A 17 3.77 -7.16 -10.57
C VAL A 17 3.66 -6.06 -11.63
N LEU A 18 3.26 -4.86 -11.20
CA LEU A 18 3.30 -3.65 -12.02
C LEU A 18 4.54 -2.83 -11.66
N ARG A 19 5.57 -2.90 -12.50
CA ARG A 19 6.82 -2.17 -12.26
C ARG A 19 6.62 -0.69 -12.59
N ASN A 20 7.22 0.18 -11.78
CA ASN A 20 7.24 1.62 -11.98
C ASN A 20 5.83 2.24 -12.08
N ALA A 21 4.86 1.73 -11.31
CA ALA A 21 3.51 2.29 -11.27
C ALA A 21 3.49 3.74 -10.77
N PHE A 22 4.41 4.09 -9.88
CA PHE A 22 4.61 5.45 -9.36
C PHE A 22 5.96 6.00 -9.83
N SER A 23 6.01 7.33 -10.00
CA SER A 23 7.28 8.04 -10.19
C SER A 23 8.05 8.10 -8.87
N ILE A 24 9.36 8.34 -8.95
CA ILE A 24 10.20 8.52 -7.74
C ILE A 24 9.64 9.64 -6.85
N ALA A 25 9.30 10.79 -7.43
CA ALA A 25 8.73 11.89 -6.67
C ALA A 25 7.40 11.54 -5.97
N ALA A 26 6.54 10.76 -6.61
CA ALA A 26 5.31 10.29 -5.98
C ALA A 26 5.61 9.30 -4.85
N MET A 27 6.60 8.41 -5.03
CA MET A 27 7.04 7.50 -3.98
C MET A 27 7.64 8.22 -2.77
N ASP A 28 8.34 9.34 -2.97
CA ASP A 28 8.89 10.13 -1.88
C ASP A 28 7.77 10.77 -1.04
N VAL A 29 6.73 11.31 -1.68
CA VAL A 29 5.54 11.83 -0.97
C VAL A 29 4.83 10.73 -0.17
N ILE A 30 4.66 9.54 -0.76
CA ILE A 30 4.05 8.40 -0.05
C ILE A 30 4.89 8.00 1.16
N ARG A 31 6.22 8.01 1.02
CA ARG A 31 7.16 7.69 2.10
C ARG A 31 7.09 8.70 3.24
N ASP A 32 7.06 9.98 2.94
CA ASP A 32 6.98 11.04 3.94
C ASP A 32 5.70 10.89 4.78
N HIS A 33 4.55 10.69 4.13
CA HIS A 33 3.29 10.46 4.84
C HIS A 33 3.25 9.12 5.59
N PHE A 34 3.93 8.09 5.07
CA PHE A 34 4.09 6.84 5.81
C PHE A 34 4.84 7.07 7.13
N ASP A 35 5.97 7.78 7.07
CA ASP A 35 6.80 8.08 8.23
C ASP A 35 6.08 8.98 9.24
N GLU A 36 5.27 9.93 8.76
CA GLU A 36 4.39 10.76 9.60
C GLU A 36 3.42 9.90 10.42
N VAL A 37 2.65 9.01 9.78
CA VAL A 37 1.67 8.17 10.48
C VAL A 37 2.36 7.21 11.45
N MET A 38 3.45 6.56 11.02
CA MET A 38 4.18 5.65 11.88
C MET A 38 4.73 6.36 13.12
N THR A 39 5.30 7.55 12.94
CA THR A 39 5.85 8.37 14.03
C THR A 39 4.77 8.91 14.96
N ALA A 40 3.62 9.32 14.42
CA ALA A 40 2.48 9.70 15.23
C ALA A 40 1.99 8.53 16.12
N ASN A 41 1.98 7.30 15.59
CA ASN A 41 1.64 6.08 16.33
C ASN A 41 2.70 5.64 17.36
N ARG A 42 3.81 6.38 17.46
CA ARG A 42 4.81 6.24 18.54
C ARG A 42 4.93 7.52 19.38
N ASP A 43 3.93 8.39 19.35
CA ASP A 43 3.91 9.68 20.06
C ASP A 43 5.13 10.56 19.75
N GLY A 44 5.63 10.51 18.50
CA GLY A 44 6.83 11.24 18.08
C GLY A 44 8.15 10.52 18.39
N THR A 45 8.11 9.38 19.07
CA THR A 45 9.31 8.61 19.40
C THR A 45 9.90 7.98 18.12
N PRO A 46 11.22 8.11 17.87
CA PRO A 46 11.87 7.44 16.75
C PRO A 46 11.68 5.93 16.81
N PHE A 47 11.62 5.27 15.66
CA PHE A 47 11.63 3.82 15.59
C PHE A 47 13.01 3.32 16.06
N ASP A 48 13.04 2.56 17.15
CA ASP A 48 14.29 2.07 17.77
C ASP A 48 14.77 0.75 17.15
N GLY A 49 13.98 0.16 16.26
CA GLY A 49 14.29 -1.13 15.65
C GLY A 49 14.39 -2.27 16.66
N ALA A 50 13.83 -2.14 17.86
CA ALA A 50 13.86 -3.19 18.88
C ALA A 50 12.67 -4.15 18.77
N LYS A 51 11.56 -3.70 18.17
CA LYS A 51 10.35 -4.49 17.93
C LYS A 51 9.68 -4.05 16.64
N THR A 52 9.07 -5.01 15.92
CA THR A 52 8.17 -4.71 14.80
C THR A 52 7.03 -3.79 15.26
N GLN A 53 6.66 -2.84 14.41
CA GLN A 53 5.49 -2.00 14.58
C GLN A 53 4.47 -2.31 13.48
N THR A 54 3.22 -2.57 13.88
CA THR A 54 2.07 -2.66 12.98
C THR A 54 1.04 -1.62 13.41
N VAL A 55 0.58 -0.82 12.46
CA VAL A 55 -0.51 0.15 12.64
C VAL A 55 -1.67 -0.29 11.77
N LEU A 56 -2.85 -0.51 12.37
CA LEU A 56 -4.08 -0.85 11.66
C LEU A 56 -4.83 0.41 11.24
N TRP A 57 -5.63 0.29 10.18
CA TRP A 57 -6.34 1.43 9.57
C TRP A 57 -5.35 2.54 9.20
N PHE A 58 -4.19 2.14 8.69
CA PHE A 58 -3.03 3.00 8.49
C PHE A 58 -3.27 4.09 7.46
N ALA A 59 -3.75 3.70 6.27
CA ALA A 59 -4.00 4.64 5.18
C ALA A 59 -5.05 5.69 5.59
N GLU A 60 -6.06 5.29 6.36
CA GLU A 60 -7.14 6.15 6.83
C GLU A 60 -6.69 7.23 7.81
N GLN A 61 -5.50 7.11 8.42
CA GLN A 61 -4.95 8.10 9.34
C GLN A 61 -4.30 9.29 8.64
N ASN A 62 -4.09 9.23 7.31
CA ASN A 62 -3.54 10.32 6.53
C ASN A 62 -4.32 10.48 5.20
N PRO A 63 -4.88 11.67 4.90
CA PRO A 63 -5.66 11.88 3.69
C PRO A 63 -4.94 11.53 2.38
N GLU A 64 -3.63 11.79 2.27
CA GLU A 64 -2.87 11.49 1.06
C GLU A 64 -2.60 9.98 0.91
N LEU A 65 -2.46 9.24 2.02
CA LEU A 65 -2.38 7.78 1.98
C LEU A 65 -3.74 7.14 1.67
N ALA A 66 -4.83 7.66 2.25
CA ALA A 66 -6.19 7.19 1.98
C ALA A 66 -6.53 7.30 0.48
N ARG A 67 -6.06 8.36 -0.19
CA ARG A 67 -6.26 8.58 -1.64
C ARG A 67 -5.61 7.53 -2.53
N LEU A 68 -4.65 6.75 -2.03
CA LEU A 68 -4.08 5.64 -2.80
C LEU A 68 -5.12 4.57 -3.14
N ALA A 69 -6.12 4.35 -2.27
CA ALA A 69 -7.19 3.41 -2.55
C ALA A 69 -8.06 3.82 -3.75
N GLU A 70 -8.11 5.13 -4.05
CA GLU A 70 -8.87 5.73 -5.15
C GLU A 70 -8.00 6.02 -6.38
N ASP A 71 -6.69 5.81 -6.31
CA ASP A 71 -5.77 6.12 -7.39
C ASP A 71 -6.00 5.18 -8.58
N ASP A 72 -6.18 5.71 -9.80
CA ASP A 72 -6.44 4.92 -11.01
C ASP A 72 -5.38 3.85 -11.32
N ARG A 73 -4.14 4.05 -10.83
CA ARG A 73 -3.06 3.07 -10.94
C ARG A 73 -3.28 1.84 -10.07
N ILE A 74 -4.14 1.93 -9.07
CA ILE A 74 -4.52 0.87 -8.13
C ILE A 74 -5.99 0.46 -8.36
N TYR A 75 -6.93 1.39 -8.23
CA TYR A 75 -8.37 1.16 -8.29
C TYR A 75 -8.79 0.43 -9.58
N GLY A 76 -8.34 0.93 -10.74
CA GLY A 76 -8.68 0.34 -12.04
C GLY A 76 -8.21 -1.12 -12.18
N PRO A 77 -6.91 -1.42 -11.96
CA PRO A 77 -6.42 -2.80 -11.92
C PRO A 77 -7.14 -3.71 -10.92
N VAL A 78 -7.41 -3.24 -9.70
CA VAL A 78 -8.11 -4.04 -8.68
C VAL A 78 -9.54 -4.36 -9.13
N GLY A 79 -10.29 -3.37 -9.61
CA GLY A 79 -11.64 -3.57 -10.15
C GLY A 79 -11.67 -4.52 -11.35
N GLN A 80 -10.67 -4.46 -12.23
CA GLN A 80 -10.57 -5.40 -13.36
C GLN A 80 -10.30 -6.84 -12.91
N LEU A 81 -9.59 -7.05 -11.79
CA LEU A 81 -9.26 -8.38 -11.28
C LEU A 81 -10.33 -8.97 -10.37
N LEU A 82 -10.98 -8.14 -9.54
CA LEU A 82 -11.92 -8.58 -8.49
C LEU A 82 -13.39 -8.31 -8.85
N GLY A 83 -13.66 -7.51 -9.88
CA GLY A 83 -14.99 -7.00 -10.22
C GLY A 83 -15.22 -5.59 -9.67
N GLU A 84 -16.14 -4.83 -10.29
CA GLU A 84 -16.42 -3.43 -9.93
C GLU A 84 -17.01 -3.26 -8.52
N ASP A 85 -17.63 -4.31 -7.97
CA ASP A 85 -18.25 -4.32 -6.64
C ASP A 85 -17.27 -4.73 -5.51
N PHE A 86 -15.96 -4.63 -5.74
CA PHE A 86 -14.97 -4.94 -4.71
C PHE A 86 -15.08 -3.96 -3.52
N ILE A 87 -14.68 -4.43 -2.34
CA ILE A 87 -14.75 -3.63 -1.10
C ILE A 87 -13.35 -3.47 -0.53
N TRP A 88 -13.02 -2.24 -0.13
CA TRP A 88 -11.84 -1.94 0.70
C TRP A 88 -12.07 -2.46 2.12
N VAL A 89 -11.27 -3.41 2.57
CA VAL A 89 -11.49 -4.09 3.85
C VAL A 89 -10.60 -3.55 4.96
N LEU A 90 -9.31 -3.40 4.71
CA LEU A 90 -8.34 -3.01 5.72
C LEU A 90 -7.09 -2.43 5.08
N SER A 91 -6.35 -1.65 5.89
CA SER A 91 -5.02 -1.21 5.58
C SER A 91 -4.12 -1.33 6.81
N ASP A 92 -2.87 -1.71 6.60
CA ASP A 92 -1.87 -1.79 7.65
C ASP A 92 -0.53 -1.21 7.18
N GLY A 93 0.15 -0.56 8.13
CA GLY A 93 1.50 -0.03 7.95
C GLY A 93 2.46 -0.79 8.86
N ASN A 94 3.56 -1.28 8.30
CA ASN A 94 4.48 -2.16 9.02
C ASN A 94 5.92 -1.66 8.95
N LEU A 95 6.60 -1.64 10.10
CA LEU A 95 8.07 -1.56 10.20
C LEU A 95 8.56 -2.87 10.82
N TYR A 96 9.23 -3.70 10.02
CA TYR A 96 9.75 -5.00 10.43
C TYR A 96 11.19 -4.91 10.93
N LEU A 97 11.56 -5.88 11.77
CA LEU A 97 12.92 -6.10 12.27
C LEU A 97 13.50 -7.32 11.53
N ASP A 98 14.60 -7.15 10.80
CA ASP A 98 15.23 -8.18 9.96
C ASP A 98 14.27 -8.87 8.93
N ASP A 99 14.76 -9.92 8.26
CA ASP A 99 14.07 -10.76 7.26
C ASP A 99 12.87 -11.57 7.82
N THR A 100 12.16 -11.10 8.84
CA THR A 100 10.97 -11.82 9.32
C THR A 100 9.74 -11.43 8.52
N GLN A 101 9.34 -12.35 7.62
CA GLN A 101 7.98 -12.50 7.10
C GLN A 101 7.08 -13.17 8.13
#